data_AF-B8J3D9-F1
#
_entry.id   AF-B8J3D9-F1
#
_cell.length_a   1.000
_cell.length_b   1.000
_cell.length_c   1.000
_cell.angle_alpha   90.00
_cell.angle_beta   90.00
_cell.angle_gamma   90.00
#
_symmetry.space_group_name_H-M   'P 1'
#
loop_
_entity.id
_entity.type
_entity.pdbx_description
1 polymer ?
#
loop_
_entity_poly.entity_id
_entity_poly.type
_entity_poly.pdbx_seq_one_letter_code
_entity_poly.pdbx_strand_id
1 'polypeptide(L)'
;MQARLLLVTLLALPLLACVKAGPAPEPEQEFQAEPCPFVYVFAPGNYIVDIASGSQVVLDPGVQEFELFCSPGAARTAINEGMEKGALPEGDWRIYRLDGTLEDLAQKNPHQRYTLKRMAQVVDWVTENI
;
A
#
# COMPACT_ATOMS: atom_id res chain seq x y z
N MET A 1 73.01 -41.26 -29.76
CA MET A 1 72.27 -41.41 -28.49
C MET A 1 71.80 -40.01 -28.11
N GLN A 2 70.55 -39.64 -27.89
CA GLN A 2 69.25 -40.29 -27.75
C GLN A 2 68.20 -39.21 -28.12
N ALA A 3 67.28 -39.52 -29.03
CA ALA A 3 65.83 -39.54 -28.79
C ALA A 3 65.24 -38.17 -28.40
N ARG A 4 64.65 -37.40 -29.33
CA ARG A 4 63.23 -37.51 -29.75
C ARG A 4 62.34 -38.06 -28.64
N LEU A 5 61.49 -37.21 -28.06
CA LEU A 5 60.11 -37.53 -27.66
C LEU A 5 59.47 -36.20 -27.23
N LEU A 6 58.73 -35.54 -28.14
CA LEU A 6 57.27 -35.61 -28.18
C LEU A 6 56.64 -35.10 -26.87
N LEU A 7 56.47 -33.78 -26.83
CA LEU A 7 55.63 -33.11 -25.85
C LEU A 7 54.19 -33.56 -26.11
N VAL A 8 53.68 -34.34 -25.17
CA VAL A 8 52.38 -34.98 -25.15
C VAL A 8 51.27 -33.92 -25.17
N THR A 9 50.78 -33.58 -26.36
CA THR A 9 49.50 -32.90 -26.53
C THR A 9 48.40 -33.96 -26.54
N LEU A 10 47.85 -34.27 -25.38
CA LEU A 10 46.53 -34.89 -25.23
C LEU A 10 46.18 -34.96 -23.74
N LEU A 11 45.42 -33.98 -23.26
CA LEU A 11 44.30 -34.29 -22.38
C LEU A 11 43.26 -33.17 -22.52
N ALA A 12 42.16 -33.53 -23.18
CA ALA A 12 41.00 -32.73 -23.41
C ALA A 12 40.33 -32.37 -22.07
N LEU A 13 40.25 -31.07 -21.78
CA LEU A 13 39.18 -30.51 -20.96
C LEU A 13 38.04 -30.13 -21.91
N PRO A 14 36.84 -30.68 -21.70
CA PRO A 14 35.74 -29.79 -21.43
C PRO A 14 35.10 -30.19 -20.11
N LEU A 15 35.11 -29.24 -19.17
CA LEU A 15 34.21 -29.24 -18.04
C LEU A 15 32.78 -29.28 -18.61
N LEU A 16 32.11 -30.43 -18.49
CA LEU A 16 30.65 -30.48 -18.50
C LEU A 16 30.18 -29.69 -17.27
N ALA A 17 30.05 -28.38 -17.42
CA ALA A 17 29.22 -27.60 -16.53
C ALA A 17 27.78 -27.97 -16.84
N CYS A 18 27.23 -28.88 -16.04
CA CYS A 18 25.79 -28.99 -15.83
C CYS A 18 25.27 -27.61 -15.43
N VAL A 19 24.81 -26.82 -16.40
CA VAL A 19 23.83 -25.76 -16.13
C VAL A 19 22.56 -26.50 -15.75
N LYS A 20 22.42 -26.74 -14.45
CA LYS A 20 21.15 -27.05 -13.84
C LYS A 20 20.36 -25.75 -14.00
N ALA A 21 19.48 -25.72 -14.99
CA ALA A 21 18.49 -24.66 -15.12
C ALA A 21 17.74 -24.61 -13.79
N GLY A 22 18.08 -23.62 -12.97
CA GLY A 22 17.26 -23.23 -11.83
C GLY A 22 15.91 -22.78 -12.37
N PRO A 23 14.84 -22.86 -11.56
CA PRO A 23 13.54 -22.35 -11.98
C PRO A 23 13.73 -20.89 -12.42
N ALA A 24 13.24 -20.57 -13.61
CA ALA A 24 13.18 -19.19 -14.05
C ALA A 24 12.50 -18.37 -12.93
N PRO A 25 12.98 -17.15 -12.62
CA PRO A 25 12.24 -16.27 -11.74
C PRO A 25 10.86 -16.10 -12.35
N GLU A 26 9.85 -16.53 -11.59
CA GLU A 26 8.45 -16.28 -11.90
C GLU A 26 8.33 -14.76 -12.09
N PRO A 27 7.78 -14.28 -13.21
CA PRO A 27 7.64 -12.85 -13.42
C PRO A 27 6.90 -12.29 -12.21
N GLU A 28 7.52 -11.31 -11.53
CA GLU A 28 6.87 -10.50 -10.50
C GLU A 28 5.51 -10.12 -11.09
N GLN A 29 4.44 -10.67 -10.53
CA GLN A 29 3.10 -10.22 -10.87
C GLN A 29 3.12 -8.72 -10.59
N GLU A 30 3.16 -7.92 -11.65
CA GLU A 30 2.85 -6.51 -11.57
C GLU A 30 1.47 -6.46 -10.96
N PHE A 31 1.42 -6.25 -9.64
CA PHE A 31 0.20 -5.98 -8.91
C PHE A 31 -0.28 -4.68 -9.52
N GLN A 32 -1.14 -4.78 -10.54
CA GLN A 32 -1.73 -3.63 -11.18
C GLN A 32 -2.42 -2.90 -10.04
N ALA A 33 -1.82 -1.81 -9.59
CA ALA A 33 -2.36 -1.01 -8.51
C ALA A 33 -3.79 -0.70 -8.94
N GLU A 34 -4.77 -1.23 -8.21
CA GLU A 34 -6.16 -0.95 -8.54
C GLU A 34 -6.28 0.57 -8.62
N PRO A 35 -6.96 1.10 -9.65
CA PRO A 35 -7.18 2.52 -9.72
C PRO A 35 -7.78 2.99 -8.39
N CYS A 36 -7.42 4.19 -7.94
CA CYS A 36 -7.88 4.78 -6.68
C CYS A 36 -9.05 5.73 -6.98
N PRO A 37 -10.26 5.24 -7.34
CA PRO A 37 -11.35 6.08 -7.82
C PRO A 37 -11.91 6.99 -6.73
N PHE A 38 -11.78 6.57 -5.47
CA PHE A 38 -12.26 7.29 -4.31
C PHE A 38 -11.19 7.28 -3.23
N VAL A 39 -11.14 8.37 -2.47
CA VAL A 39 -10.26 8.51 -1.31
C VAL A 39 -11.07 8.31 -0.05
N TYR A 40 -10.56 7.45 0.83
CA TYR A 40 -11.18 7.12 2.11
C TYR A 40 -10.27 7.52 3.26
N VAL A 41 -10.90 7.75 4.41
CA VAL A 41 -10.25 8.05 5.69
C VAL A 41 -11.05 7.39 6.80
N PHE A 42 -10.40 7.01 7.90
CA PHE A 42 -11.13 6.67 9.11
C PHE A 42 -11.15 7.86 10.08
N ALA A 43 -12.29 8.10 10.71
CA ALA A 43 -12.46 9.15 11.72
C ALA A 43 -13.50 8.72 12.77
N PRO A 44 -13.66 9.47 13.88
CA PRO A 44 -14.69 9.19 14.87
C PRO A 44 -16.11 9.19 14.26
N GLY A 45 -16.97 8.32 14.79
CA GLY A 45 -18.32 8.08 14.25
C GLY A 45 -19.32 9.23 14.43
N ASN A 46 -18.99 10.22 15.26
CA ASN A 46 -19.88 11.36 15.51
C ASN A 46 -20.10 12.22 14.26
N TYR A 47 -19.19 12.22 13.29
CA TYR A 47 -19.39 12.96 12.03
C TYR A 47 -20.59 12.46 11.22
N ILE A 48 -21.03 11.22 11.41
CA ILE A 48 -22.25 10.69 10.77
C ILE A 48 -23.46 11.57 11.10
N VAL A 49 -23.59 12.04 12.35
CA VAL A 49 -24.75 12.85 12.77
C VAL A 49 -24.74 14.19 12.03
N ASP A 50 -23.57 14.82 11.95
CA ASP A 50 -23.42 16.10 11.24
C ASP A 50 -23.73 15.94 9.75
N ILE A 51 -23.16 14.93 9.09
CA ILE A 51 -23.39 14.68 7.66
C ILE A 51 -24.87 14.34 7.40
N ALA A 52 -25.47 13.46 8.22
CA ALA A 52 -26.88 13.08 8.11
C ALA A 52 -27.85 14.25 8.36
N SER A 53 -27.44 15.25 9.16
CA SER A 53 -28.20 16.49 9.36
C SER A 53 -28.11 17.47 8.19
N GLY A 54 -27.30 17.17 7.18
CA GLY A 54 -27.02 18.05 6.04
C GLY A 54 -25.90 19.07 6.31
N SER A 55 -25.16 18.93 7.41
CA SER A 55 -24.01 19.78 7.71
C SER A 55 -22.79 19.34 6.92
N GLN A 56 -21.93 20.30 6.59
CA GLN A 56 -20.63 20.01 5.97
C GLN A 56 -19.62 19.64 7.03
N VAL A 57 -18.98 18.48 6.86
CA VAL A 57 -17.82 18.07 7.66
C VAL A 57 -16.58 18.23 6.80
N VAL A 58 -15.65 19.06 7.25
CA VAL A 58 -14.38 19.35 6.57
C VAL A 58 -13.24 18.88 7.46
N LEU A 59 -12.39 18.01 6.92
CA LEU A 59 -11.19 17.54 7.59
C LEU A 59 -10.04 18.49 7.29
N ASP A 60 -9.39 18.98 8.35
CA ASP A 60 -8.27 19.91 8.25
C ASP A 60 -6.97 19.23 8.69
N PRO A 61 -5.97 19.06 7.79
CA PRO A 61 -4.66 18.50 8.14
C PRO A 61 -3.91 19.33 9.20
N GLY A 62 -4.28 20.60 9.42
CA GLY A 62 -3.73 21.43 10.49
C GLY A 62 -4.26 21.09 11.89
N VAL A 63 -5.38 20.36 11.99
CA VAL A 63 -6.00 19.96 13.26
C VAL A 63 -5.61 18.53 13.64
N GLN A 64 -5.63 17.61 12.66
CA GLN A 64 -5.27 16.20 12.85
C GLN A 64 -4.67 15.66 11.56
N GLU A 65 -3.70 14.76 11.68
CA GLU A 65 -3.20 14.01 10.53
C GLU A 65 -4.18 12.88 10.19
N PHE A 66 -4.69 12.89 8.95
CA PHE A 66 -5.64 11.91 8.45
C PHE A 66 -4.96 11.01 7.42
N GLU A 67 -4.87 9.71 7.72
CA GLU A 67 -4.37 8.73 6.77
C GLU A 67 -5.42 8.44 5.68
N LEU A 68 -4.95 8.38 4.44
CA LEU A 68 -5.78 8.24 3.24
C LEU A 68 -5.61 6.86 2.63
N PHE A 69 -6.73 6.29 2.19
CA PHE A 69 -6.81 4.93 1.66
C PHE A 69 -7.55 4.92 0.31
N CYS A 70 -7.18 4.00 -0.57
CA CYS A 70 -7.86 3.81 -1.86
C CYS A 70 -9.06 2.88 -1.80
N SER A 71 -9.27 2.19 -0.66
CA SER A 71 -10.43 1.34 -0.46
C SER A 71 -10.90 1.37 1.00
N PRO A 72 -12.20 1.12 1.26
CA PRO A 72 -12.70 0.95 2.62
C PRO A 72 -12.02 -0.21 3.35
N GLY A 73 -11.75 -1.32 2.64
CA GLY A 73 -11.07 -2.48 3.23
C GLY A 73 -9.68 -2.15 3.76
N ALA A 74 -8.89 -1.35 3.03
CA ALA A 74 -7.59 -0.90 3.51
C ALA A 74 -7.70 -0.01 4.76
N ALA A 75 -8.68 0.89 4.79
CA ALA A 75 -8.95 1.72 5.98
C ALA A 75 -9.38 0.86 7.18
N ARG A 76 -10.22 -0.16 6.96
CA ARG A 76 -10.65 -1.11 7.99
C ARG A 76 -9.47 -1.89 8.57
N THR A 77 -8.60 -2.42 7.71
CA THR A 77 -7.39 -3.12 8.13
C THR A 77 -6.51 -2.20 8.98
N ALA A 78 -6.33 -0.93 8.58
CA ALA A 78 -5.55 0.03 9.35
C ALA A 78 -6.16 0.34 10.74
N ILE A 79 -7.49 0.45 10.83
CA ILE A 79 -8.18 0.60 12.13
C ILE A 79 -7.89 -0.61 13.02
N ASN A 80 -8.10 -1.82 12.50
CA ASN A 80 -7.92 -3.06 13.27
C ASN A 80 -6.49 -3.23 13.76
N GLU A 81 -5.51 -3.05 12.87
CA GLU A 81 -4.10 -3.10 13.23
C GLU A 81 -3.72 -2.01 14.24
N GLY A 82 -4.26 -0.80 14.09
CA GLY A 82 -4.03 0.30 15.00
C GLY A 82 -4.54 -0.01 16.41
N MET A 83 -5.72 -0.63 16.53
CA MET A 83 -6.25 -1.08 17.81
C MET A 83 -5.42 -2.23 18.41
N GLU A 84 -5.08 -3.25 17.62
CA GLU A 84 -4.26 -4.38 18.06
C GLU A 84 -2.88 -3.95 18.58
N LYS A 85 -2.27 -2.95 17.92
CA LYS A 85 -0.96 -2.39 18.29
C LYS A 85 -1.05 -1.34 19.41
N GLY A 86 -2.26 -0.99 19.88
CA GLY A 86 -2.49 0.07 20.85
C GLY A 86 -2.18 1.49 20.35
N ALA A 87 -2.05 1.66 19.03
CA ALA A 87 -1.82 2.96 18.39
C ALA A 87 -3.12 3.75 18.21
N LEU A 88 -4.27 3.05 18.15
CA LEU A 88 -5.60 3.64 18.19
C LEU A 88 -6.35 3.17 19.44
N PRO A 89 -7.04 4.07 20.16
CA PRO A 89 -7.91 3.67 21.24
C PRO A 89 -9.12 2.90 20.71
N GLU A 90 -9.71 2.07 21.56
CA GLU A 90 -11.04 1.50 21.30
C GLU A 90 -12.06 2.65 21.13
N GLY A 91 -12.96 2.50 20.15
CA GLY A 91 -13.94 3.53 19.87
C GLY A 91 -14.79 3.25 18.63
N ASP A 92 -15.79 4.10 18.41
CA ASP A 92 -16.63 4.06 17.22
C ASP A 92 -15.89 4.70 16.04
N TRP A 93 -15.05 3.91 15.37
CA TRP A 93 -14.34 4.32 14.16
C TRP A 93 -15.18 4.04 12.91
N ARG A 94 -15.35 5.07 12.08
CA ARG A 94 -16.11 5.00 10.83
C ARG A 94 -15.22 5.38 9.66
N ILE A 95 -15.53 4.80 8.51
CA ILE A 95 -14.80 5.04 7.27
C ILE A 95 -15.64 6.00 6.43
N TYR A 96 -15.01 7.09 6.02
CA TYR A 96 -15.61 8.18 5.28
C TYR A 96 -14.98 8.29 3.91
N ARG A 97 -15.78 8.64 2.91
CA ARG A 97 -15.30 9.03 1.58
C ARG A 97 -15.10 10.53 1.55
N LEU A 98 -14.04 10.96 0.86
CA LEU A 98 -13.71 12.37 0.68
C LEU A 98 -14.04 12.86 -0.72
N ASP A 99 -14.34 14.15 -0.83
CA ASP A 99 -14.45 14.84 -2.12
C ASP A 99 -13.05 15.13 -2.68
N GLY A 100 -12.73 14.53 -3.84
CA GLY A 100 -11.47 14.71 -4.55
C GLY A 100 -10.76 13.41 -4.92
N THR A 101 -9.63 13.53 -5.60
CA THR A 101 -8.77 12.39 -6.00
C THR A 101 -7.55 12.27 -5.09
N LEU A 102 -6.86 11.13 -5.14
CA LEU A 102 -5.66 10.92 -4.33
C LEU A 102 -4.56 11.92 -4.69
N GLU A 103 -4.37 12.23 -5.97
CA GLU A 103 -3.36 13.20 -6.44
C GLU A 103 -3.60 14.61 -5.89
N ASP A 104 -4.86 14.96 -5.71
CA ASP A 104 -5.30 16.28 -5.25
C ASP A 104 -5.35 16.38 -3.71
N LEU A 105 -5.70 15.30 -3.02
CA LEU A 105 -5.84 15.31 -1.56
C LEU A 105 -4.56 14.90 -0.82
N ALA A 106 -3.74 14.05 -1.42
CA ALA A 106 -2.67 13.37 -0.69
C ALA A 106 -1.29 14.03 -0.84
N GLN A 107 -0.53 13.91 0.24
CA GLN A 107 0.94 13.96 0.27
C GLN A 107 1.46 12.68 0.94
N LYS A 108 2.70 12.30 0.66
CA LYS A 108 3.36 11.20 1.38
C LYS A 108 4.06 11.74 2.62
N ASN A 109 3.79 11.15 3.77
CA ASN A 109 4.53 11.44 5.00
C ASN A 109 5.86 10.64 5.05
N PRO A 110 6.77 10.91 6.01
CA PRO A 110 8.05 10.19 6.13
C PRO A 110 7.93 8.67 6.30
N HIS A 111 6.76 8.19 6.73
CA HIS A 111 6.45 6.76 6.89
C HIS A 111 5.85 6.14 5.61
N GLN A 112 5.93 6.84 4.47
CA GLN A 112 5.37 6.42 3.18
C GLN A 112 3.84 6.24 3.17
N ARG A 113 3.14 6.79 4.17
CA ARG A 113 1.67 6.80 4.22
C ARG A 113 1.13 8.04 3.53
N TYR A 114 -0.04 7.92 2.90
CA TYR A 114 -0.72 9.06 2.29
C TYR A 114 -1.50 9.81 3.36
N THR A 115 -1.31 11.11 3.47
CA THR A 115 -2.06 11.98 4.39
C THR A 115 -2.57 13.23 3.71
N LEU A 116 -3.56 13.90 4.30
CA LEU A 116 -4.13 15.12 3.73
C LEU A 116 -3.05 16.22 3.60
N LYS A 117 -2.98 16.84 2.41
CA LYS A 117 -2.16 18.06 2.17
C LYS A 117 -2.96 19.36 2.21
N ARG A 118 -4.29 19.26 2.11
CA ARG A 118 -5.24 20.36 2.15
C ARG A 118 -6.53 19.92 2.82
N MET A 119 -7.38 20.88 3.18
CA MET A 119 -8.73 20.58 3.67
C MET A 119 -9.53 19.76 2.66
N ALA A 120 -10.30 18.80 3.15
CA ALA A 120 -11.14 17.92 2.34
C ALA A 120 -12.52 17.74 2.95
N GLN A 121 -13.57 17.82 2.13
CA GLN A 121 -14.94 17.60 2.58
C GLN A 121 -15.25 16.10 2.65
N VAL A 122 -15.93 15.67 3.71
CA VAL A 122 -16.55 14.35 3.79
C VAL A 122 -17.85 14.35 2.98
N VAL A 123 -17.99 13.41 2.05
CA VAL A 123 -19.15 13.31 1.15
C VAL A 123 -20.17 12.30 1.63
N ASP A 124 -19.71 11.16 2.13
CA ASP A 124 -20.53 10.11 2.72
C ASP A 124 -19.67 9.23 3.63
N TRP A 125 -20.32 8.24 4.25
CA TRP A 125 -19.66 7.21 5.03
C TRP A 125 -20.04 5.83 4.49
N VAL A 126 -19.13 4.88 4.71
CA VAL A 126 -19.35 3.50 4.32
C VAL A 126 -20.33 2.86 5.30
N THR A 127 -21.51 2.50 4.79
CA THR A 127 -22.50 1.68 5.50
C THR A 127 -22.26 0.21 5.17
N GLU A 128 -21.39 -0.48 5.90
CA GLU A 128 -21.19 -1.91 5.62
C GLU A 128 -22.43 -2.74 6.01
N ASN A 129 -23.11 -3.28 5.01
CA ASN A 129 -23.63 -4.66 5.02
C ASN A 129 -22.62 -5.49 4.20
N ILE A 130 -21.56 -5.98 4.83
CA ILE A 130 -20.67 -7.03 4.29
C ILE A 130 -20.25 -7.92 5.46
#